data_AF-A0A8H6AL76-F1
#
_entry.id   AF-A0A8H6AL76-F1
#
_cell.length_a   1.000
_cell.length_b   1.000
_cell.length_c   1.000
_cell.angle_alpha   90.00
_cell.angle_beta   90.00
_cell.angle_gamma   90.00
#
_symmetry.space_group_name_H-M   'P 1'
#
loop_
_entity.id
_entity.type
_entity.pdbx_description
1 polymer ?
#
loop_
_entity_poly.entity_id
_entity_poly.type
_entity_poly.pdbx_seq_one_letter_code
_entity_poly.pdbx_strand_id
1 'polypeptide(L)'
;MPPVHSGGYAPNLGAYLKSLKSQPVESSIENLISLLKRRQIRTSRSCAIATAHLLLQVVAKQRWTDITKLLERVRKVGQRLIEAQPREMVVSNIVHRVLGMIRDEAKEDRSEDVSDSASTSQIGSPMREGFSDVALPRASHSSRPPLTTSHTSYAAQYNMPVQQSMFNLLSAAPSPASTPPGTASPHGRSVVDMTSLAHKMASSTKDLKAEIIQGIEEIIEELDQVDDQISSYAQEQISEKEVILIHGSSRSVQKFLLKAAEKRNFIVIVAESYPNDHSTTHSTITGKGEQETDVDLDAETMLKPLSAAGITVIAITDAAVFAVMPRVTKVILATHTVIANGGLVAAAGARIIAKAAKFHRIPVIVVSGVYKLSPEYPFEFESLIEYGDPGNVVGFEDGGFVDKVEVDNPLFDYVSPDLVELYITNLGAHAPSYLYRIVAEHYKPEDINFHKPELQL
;
A
#
# COMPACT_ATOMS: atom_id res chain seq x y z
N MET A 1 44.64 -2.56 -21.54
CA MET A 1 43.28 -2.33 -21.00
C MET A 1 42.42 -1.85 -22.16
N PRO A 2 41.36 -2.58 -22.55
CA PRO A 2 40.37 -2.01 -23.44
C PRO A 2 39.64 -0.87 -22.69
N PRO A 3 39.11 0.14 -23.40
CA PRO A 3 38.40 1.23 -22.75
C PRO A 3 37.16 0.66 -22.07
N VAL A 4 37.00 0.98 -20.78
CA VAL A 4 35.76 0.74 -20.03
C VAL A 4 34.66 1.46 -20.79
N HIS A 5 33.72 0.69 -21.36
CA HIS A 5 32.53 1.24 -21.96
C HIS A 5 31.84 2.12 -20.92
N SER A 6 31.77 3.43 -21.18
CA SER A 6 30.86 4.33 -20.47
C SER A 6 29.45 3.79 -20.69
N GLY A 7 28.92 3.10 -19.66
CA GLY A 7 27.61 2.49 -19.68
C GLY A 7 26.57 3.50 -20.16
N GLY A 8 25.75 3.09 -21.12
CA GLY A 8 24.65 3.90 -21.63
C GLY A 8 23.78 4.40 -20.47
N TYR A 9 23.35 5.66 -20.59
CA TYR A 9 22.47 6.39 -19.68
C TYR A 9 21.15 5.64 -19.50
N ALA A 10 21.12 4.59 -18.68
CA ALA A 10 19.89 3.88 -18.34
C ALA A 10 19.04 4.85 -17.50
N PRO A 11 17.82 5.19 -17.93
CA PRO A 11 16.96 6.10 -17.17
C PRO A 11 16.64 5.51 -15.79
N ASN A 12 17.20 6.14 -14.75
CA ASN A 12 16.91 5.85 -13.35
C ASN A 12 15.61 6.55 -12.90
N LEU A 13 15.17 6.30 -11.66
CA LEU A 13 13.99 6.93 -11.08
C LEU A 13 14.04 8.46 -11.19
N GLY A 14 15.18 9.08 -10.88
CA GLY A 14 15.36 10.53 -10.93
C GLY A 14 15.16 11.09 -12.35
N ALA A 15 15.72 10.44 -13.36
CA ALA A 15 15.53 10.81 -14.77
C ALA A 15 14.06 10.68 -15.19
N TYR A 16 13.39 9.61 -14.78
CA TYR A 16 11.97 9.43 -15.02
C TYR A 16 11.11 10.53 -14.38
N LEU A 17 11.31 10.82 -13.09
CA LEU A 17 10.56 11.86 -12.37
C LEU A 17 10.77 13.26 -12.98
N LYS A 18 11.98 13.56 -13.45
CA LYS A 18 12.27 14.80 -14.21
C LYS A 18 11.50 14.82 -15.54
N SER A 19 11.41 13.69 -16.24
CA SER A 19 10.70 13.59 -17.52
C SER A 19 9.17 13.76 -17.40
N LEU A 20 8.56 13.38 -16.27
CA LEU A 20 7.11 13.51 -16.03
C LEU A 20 6.62 14.96 -16.12
N LYS A 21 7.47 15.91 -15.72
CA LYS A 21 7.12 17.35 -15.73
C LYS A 21 6.89 17.87 -17.16
N SER A 22 7.66 17.39 -18.13
CA SER A 22 7.63 17.88 -19.52
C SER A 22 6.86 17.00 -20.48
N GLN A 23 6.79 15.68 -20.24
CA GLN A 23 6.20 14.74 -21.20
C GLN A 23 4.65 14.74 -21.20
N PRO A 24 4.02 14.47 -22.36
CA PRO A 24 2.60 14.13 -22.42
C PRO A 24 2.27 12.88 -21.60
N VAL A 25 1.04 12.80 -21.07
CA VAL A 25 0.59 11.70 -20.18
C VAL A 25 0.78 10.33 -20.82
N GLU A 26 0.38 10.14 -22.08
CA GLU A 26 0.52 8.83 -22.75
C GLU A 26 1.99 8.41 -22.92
N SER A 27 2.87 9.36 -23.24
CA SER A 27 4.31 9.10 -23.32
C SER A 27 4.91 8.72 -21.96
N SER A 28 4.47 9.39 -20.88
CA SER A 28 4.86 9.04 -19.51
C SER A 28 4.43 7.61 -19.14
N ILE A 29 3.22 7.19 -19.54
CA ILE A 29 2.70 5.84 -19.30
C ILE A 29 3.56 4.79 -20.04
N GLU A 30 3.80 4.97 -21.34
CA GLU A 30 4.64 4.03 -22.11
C GLU A 30 6.08 3.97 -21.57
N ASN A 31 6.62 5.11 -21.14
CA ASN A 31 7.94 5.17 -20.55
C ASN A 31 8.01 4.31 -19.29
N LEU A 32 7.10 4.52 -18.32
CA LEU A 32 7.10 3.72 -17.09
C LEU A 32 6.91 2.22 -17.37
N ILE A 33 6.00 1.85 -18.27
CA ILE A 33 5.81 0.45 -18.69
C ILE A 33 7.13 -0.14 -19.22
N SER A 34 7.86 0.60 -20.05
CA SER A 34 9.16 0.18 -20.56
C SER A 34 10.20 0.03 -19.44
N LEU A 35 10.25 0.97 -18.49
CA LEU A 35 11.17 0.93 -17.34
C LEU A 35 10.90 -0.29 -16.44
N LEU A 36 9.63 -0.60 -16.17
CA LEU A 36 9.21 -1.74 -15.37
C LEU A 36 9.54 -3.08 -16.07
N LYS A 37 9.21 -3.21 -17.36
CA LYS A 37 9.52 -4.41 -18.16
C LYS A 37 11.02 -4.67 -18.26
N ARG A 38 11.83 -3.62 -18.39
CA ARG A 38 13.29 -3.71 -18.50
C ARG A 38 14.00 -3.81 -17.16
N ARG A 39 13.26 -3.81 -16.04
CA ARG A 39 13.82 -3.82 -14.67
C ARG A 39 14.85 -2.69 -14.47
N GLN A 40 14.54 -1.50 -14.97
CA GLN A 40 15.37 -0.29 -14.77
C GLN A 40 14.98 0.48 -13.50
N ILE A 41 13.74 0.28 -13.02
CA ILE A 41 13.31 0.67 -11.69
C ILE A 41 13.00 -0.63 -10.96
N ARG A 42 13.84 -1.02 -9.99
CA ARG A 42 13.79 -2.36 -9.36
C ARG A 42 13.29 -2.37 -7.93
N THR A 43 13.60 -1.34 -7.14
CA THR A 43 13.26 -1.38 -5.71
C THR A 43 11.76 -1.12 -5.51
N SER A 44 11.17 -1.81 -4.53
CA SER A 44 9.76 -1.65 -4.17
C SER A 44 9.38 -0.19 -3.92
N ARG A 45 10.27 0.58 -3.27
CA ARG A 45 10.06 2.01 -3.00
C ARG A 45 10.08 2.83 -4.28
N SER A 46 11.07 2.61 -5.14
CA SER A 46 11.17 3.33 -6.42
C SER A 46 9.98 3.06 -7.33
N CYS A 47 9.51 1.80 -7.39
CA CYS A 47 8.30 1.40 -8.12
C CYS A 47 7.05 2.10 -7.57
N ALA A 48 6.90 2.18 -6.24
CA ALA A 48 5.80 2.89 -5.58
C ALA A 48 5.76 4.37 -5.97
N ILE A 49 6.89 5.07 -5.79
CA ILE A 49 7.02 6.50 -6.06
C ILE A 49 6.78 6.80 -7.54
N ALA A 50 7.39 6.02 -8.44
CA ALA A 50 7.19 6.19 -9.87
C ALA A 50 5.72 6.02 -10.30
N THR A 51 5.03 5.05 -9.69
CA THR A 51 3.61 4.77 -9.95
C THR A 51 2.72 5.89 -9.40
N ALA A 52 2.94 6.33 -8.17
CA ALA A 52 2.17 7.40 -7.54
C ALA A 52 2.28 8.72 -8.32
N HIS A 53 3.49 9.13 -8.71
CA HIS A 53 3.69 10.34 -9.52
C HIS A 53 3.08 10.22 -10.93
N LEU A 54 3.07 9.03 -11.53
CA LEU A 54 2.40 8.82 -12.81
C LEU A 54 0.89 9.00 -12.67
N LEU A 55 0.28 8.38 -11.65
CA LEU A 55 -1.15 8.49 -11.40
C LEU A 55 -1.56 9.93 -11.06
N LEU A 56 -0.75 10.65 -10.27
CA LEU A 56 -0.90 12.09 -10.03
C LEU A 56 -0.96 12.86 -11.36
N GLN A 57 -0.01 12.60 -12.27
CA GLN A 57 0.01 13.26 -13.59
C GLN A 57 -1.24 12.91 -14.42
N VAL A 58 -1.70 11.65 -14.38
CA VAL A 58 -2.92 11.20 -15.08
C VAL A 58 -4.15 11.98 -14.58
N VAL A 59 -4.35 12.05 -13.27
CA VAL A 59 -5.48 12.78 -12.67
C VAL A 59 -5.38 14.29 -12.92
N ALA A 60 -4.19 14.87 -12.75
CA ALA A 60 -3.97 16.31 -12.87
C ALA A 60 -4.15 16.82 -14.31
N LYS A 61 -3.62 16.12 -15.32
CA LYS A 61 -3.66 16.58 -16.73
C LYS A 61 -4.95 16.20 -17.45
N GLN A 62 -5.68 15.18 -17.01
CA GLN A 62 -6.93 14.78 -17.65
C GLN A 62 -8.08 15.71 -17.27
N ARG A 63 -8.91 16.05 -18.27
CA ARG A 63 -10.22 16.67 -18.06
C ARG A 63 -11.26 15.56 -17.95
N TRP A 64 -11.99 15.53 -16.85
CA TRP A 64 -13.08 14.61 -16.62
C TRP A 64 -14.26 15.39 -16.07
N THR A 65 -15.47 14.98 -16.47
CA THR A 65 -16.74 15.57 -16.02
C THR A 65 -17.54 14.60 -15.16
N ASP A 66 -17.10 13.34 -15.11
CA ASP A 66 -17.75 12.22 -14.44
C ASP A 66 -16.64 11.39 -13.80
N ILE A 67 -16.75 11.16 -12.49
CA ILE A 67 -15.82 10.36 -11.70
C ILE A 67 -15.73 8.92 -12.21
N THR A 68 -16.79 8.40 -12.80
CA THR A 68 -16.82 7.05 -13.38
C THR A 68 -15.81 6.93 -14.52
N LYS A 69 -15.70 7.96 -15.36
CA LYS A 69 -14.71 8.01 -16.46
C LYS A 69 -13.29 8.14 -15.93
N LEU A 70 -13.09 8.85 -14.81
CA LEU A 70 -11.79 8.93 -14.15
C LEU A 70 -11.37 7.56 -13.61
N LEU A 71 -12.26 6.88 -12.86
CA LEU A 71 -12.04 5.53 -12.35
C LEU A 71 -11.70 4.55 -13.46
N GLU A 72 -12.44 4.56 -14.56
CA GLU A 72 -12.17 3.69 -15.71
C GLU A 72 -10.79 3.98 -16.32
N ARG A 73 -10.39 5.25 -16.40
CA ARG A 73 -9.09 5.61 -16.96
C ARG A 73 -7.93 5.21 -16.05
N VAL A 74 -8.03 5.48 -14.75
CA VAL A 74 -7.02 5.04 -13.76
C VAL A 74 -6.92 3.52 -13.75
N ARG A 75 -8.06 2.82 -13.82
CA ARG A 75 -8.10 1.35 -13.93
C ARG A 75 -7.38 0.84 -15.18
N LYS A 76 -7.64 1.42 -16.36
CA LYS A 76 -6.97 1.03 -17.61
C LYS A 76 -5.46 1.27 -17.55
N VAL A 77 -5.03 2.41 -17.01
CA VAL A 77 -3.59 2.67 -16.82
C VAL A 77 -2.99 1.68 -15.83
N GLY A 78 -3.64 1.47 -14.69
CA GLY A 78 -3.23 0.53 -13.67
C GLY A 78 -3.09 -0.90 -14.19
N GLN A 79 -4.06 -1.38 -14.97
CA GLN A 79 -4.00 -2.70 -15.60
C GLN A 79 -2.72 -2.86 -16.44
N ARG A 80 -2.42 -1.88 -17.29
CA ARG A 80 -1.23 -1.92 -18.15
C ARG A 80 0.08 -1.91 -17.36
N LEU A 81 0.11 -1.22 -16.21
CA LEU A 81 1.26 -1.19 -15.32
C LEU A 81 1.45 -2.53 -14.59
N ILE A 82 0.37 -3.12 -14.10
CA ILE A 82 0.38 -4.42 -13.42
C ILE A 82 0.82 -5.52 -14.40
N GLU A 83 0.28 -5.51 -15.61
CA GLU A 83 0.67 -6.44 -16.69
C GLU A 83 2.14 -6.26 -17.13
N ALA A 84 2.73 -5.08 -16.90
CA ALA A 84 4.13 -4.83 -17.24
C ALA A 84 5.11 -5.57 -16.30
N GLN A 85 4.75 -5.72 -15.02
CA GLN A 85 5.55 -6.45 -14.03
C GLN A 85 4.65 -7.02 -12.93
N PRO A 86 3.97 -8.16 -13.15
CA PRO A 86 2.97 -8.70 -12.21
C PRO A 86 3.52 -9.09 -10.84
N ARG A 87 4.81 -9.44 -10.75
CA ARG A 87 5.47 -9.82 -9.50
C ARG A 87 5.81 -8.63 -8.61
N GLU A 88 5.85 -7.41 -9.15
CA GLU A 88 6.06 -6.18 -8.39
C GLU A 88 4.71 -5.66 -7.85
N MET A 89 4.19 -6.35 -6.82
CA MET A 89 2.86 -6.11 -6.27
C MET A 89 2.67 -4.69 -5.70
N VAL A 90 3.76 -3.98 -5.43
CA VAL A 90 3.69 -2.59 -4.98
C VAL A 90 3.04 -1.67 -6.04
N VAL A 91 3.25 -1.96 -7.33
CA VAL A 91 2.59 -1.22 -8.41
C VAL A 91 1.07 -1.38 -8.31
N SER A 92 0.57 -2.61 -8.15
CA SER A 92 -0.85 -2.85 -7.93
C SER A 92 -1.36 -2.21 -6.64
N ASN A 93 -0.59 -2.27 -5.56
CA ASN A 93 -0.97 -1.71 -4.27
C ASN A 93 -1.23 -0.20 -4.38
N ILE A 94 -0.30 0.55 -5.00
CA ILE A 94 -0.48 2.00 -5.20
C ILE A 94 -1.70 2.29 -6.10
N VAL A 95 -1.89 1.52 -7.18
CA VAL A 95 -3.08 1.65 -8.03
C VAL A 95 -4.37 1.42 -7.23
N HIS A 96 -4.43 0.37 -6.41
CA HIS A 96 -5.60 0.06 -5.59
C HIS A 96 -5.89 1.14 -4.55
N ARG A 97 -4.85 1.70 -3.90
CA ARG A 97 -5.01 2.81 -2.96
C ARG A 97 -5.58 4.06 -3.63
N VAL A 98 -5.07 4.42 -4.81
CA VAL A 98 -5.58 5.57 -5.57
C VAL A 98 -7.01 5.33 -6.04
N LEU A 99 -7.36 4.14 -6.51
CA LEU A 99 -8.74 3.81 -6.89
C LEU A 99 -9.69 3.88 -5.68
N GLY A 100 -9.27 3.32 -4.53
CA GLY A 100 -10.05 3.34 -3.29
C GLY A 100 -10.31 4.76 -2.80
N MET A 101 -9.28 5.61 -2.82
CA MET A 101 -9.38 7.03 -2.49
C MET A 101 -10.38 7.76 -3.39
N ILE A 102 -10.27 7.60 -4.72
CA ILE A 102 -11.21 8.24 -5.67
C ILE A 102 -12.65 7.79 -5.38
N ARG A 103 -12.87 6.54 -4.95
CA ARG A 103 -14.22 6.05 -4.62
C ARG A 103 -14.75 6.58 -3.30
N ASP A 104 -13.89 6.74 -2.31
CA ASP A 104 -14.29 7.28 -1.01
C ASP A 104 -14.72 8.75 -1.18
N GLU A 105 -13.93 9.55 -1.89
CA GLU A 105 -14.29 10.94 -2.22
C GLU A 105 -15.60 11.03 -3.02
N ALA A 106 -15.80 10.12 -3.98
CA ALA A 106 -17.05 10.05 -4.75
C ALA A 106 -18.29 9.73 -3.90
N LYS A 107 -18.12 9.03 -2.76
CA LYS A 107 -19.21 8.69 -1.85
C LYS A 107 -19.51 9.85 -0.90
N GLU A 108 -18.47 10.55 -0.45
CA GLU A 108 -18.58 11.69 0.45
C GLU A 108 -19.35 12.84 -0.22
N ASP A 109 -18.96 13.25 -1.43
CA ASP A 109 -19.66 14.29 -2.23
C ASP A 109 -21.15 13.97 -2.43
N ARG A 110 -21.50 12.70 -2.69
CA ARG A 110 -22.91 12.26 -2.80
C ARG A 110 -23.68 12.32 -1.48
N SER A 111 -23.00 12.12 -0.36
CA SER A 111 -23.64 12.14 0.96
C SER A 111 -23.93 13.57 1.43
N GLU A 112 -23.07 14.53 1.06
CA GLU A 112 -23.28 15.95 1.31
C GLU A 112 -24.50 16.49 0.56
N ASP A 113 -24.67 16.11 -0.72
CA ASP A 113 -25.84 16.48 -1.53
C ASP A 113 -27.19 16.02 -0.92
N VAL A 114 -27.22 14.85 -0.29
CA VAL A 114 -28.42 14.30 0.36
C VAL A 114 -28.71 15.02 1.68
N SER A 115 -27.67 15.39 2.43
CA SER A 115 -27.78 16.13 3.70
C SER A 115 -28.33 17.55 3.49
N ASP A 116 -27.84 18.25 2.47
CA ASP A 116 -28.33 19.59 2.10
C ASP A 116 -29.78 19.57 1.60
N SER A 117 -30.15 18.53 0.86
CA SER A 117 -31.52 18.34 0.36
C SER A 117 -32.52 18.07 1.49
N ALA A 118 -32.11 17.34 2.54
CA ALA A 118 -32.93 17.11 3.73
C ALA A 118 -33.10 18.39 4.57
N SER A 119 -32.03 19.17 4.70
CA SER A 119 -32.00 20.43 5.48
C SER A 119 -32.91 21.52 4.90
N THR A 120 -33.12 21.52 3.59
CA THR A 120 -33.95 22.52 2.89
C THR A 120 -35.46 22.25 3.03
N SER A 121 -35.86 21.08 3.53
CA SER A 121 -37.28 20.66 3.61
C SER A 121 -37.99 21.00 4.94
N GLN A 122 -37.31 21.68 5.89
CA GLN A 122 -37.89 22.05 7.20
C GLN A 122 -38.09 23.57 7.43
N ILE A 123 -38.29 24.37 6.37
CA ILE A 123 -38.70 25.79 6.53
C ILE A 123 -40.14 25.94 6.05
N GLY A 124 -41.08 25.77 6.99
CA GLY A 124 -42.52 25.90 6.72
C GLY A 124 -43.36 25.91 7.99
N SER A 125 -43.13 26.88 8.88
CA SER A 125 -44.06 27.16 9.99
C SER A 125 -45.19 28.07 9.49
N PRO A 126 -46.49 27.72 9.65
CA PRO A 126 -47.57 28.60 9.22
C PRO A 126 -47.78 29.78 10.19
N MET A 127 -47.99 30.96 9.63
CA MET A 127 -48.38 32.20 10.32
C MET A 127 -49.71 32.04 11.07
N ARG A 128 -49.82 32.66 12.24
CA ARG A 128 -51.03 32.71 13.08
C ARG A 128 -51.53 34.16 13.16
N GLU A 129 -52.63 34.47 12.49
CA GLU A 129 -53.45 35.66 12.76
C GLU A 129 -54.50 35.37 13.85
N GLY A 130 -54.91 36.42 14.57
CA GLY A 130 -55.49 36.31 15.91
C GLY A 130 -57.02 36.32 16.04
N PHE A 131 -57.39 36.42 17.32
CA PHE A 131 -58.66 36.80 17.97
C PHE A 131 -59.55 35.71 18.63
N SER A 132 -59.78 36.02 19.93
CA SER A 132 -60.90 35.77 20.84
C SER A 132 -61.24 34.38 21.42
N ASP A 133 -61.21 34.38 22.77
CA ASP A 133 -62.22 33.86 23.71
C ASP A 133 -61.89 32.75 24.74
N VAL A 134 -62.28 33.14 25.96
CA VAL A 134 -62.27 32.62 27.33
C VAL A 134 -62.78 31.17 27.53
N ALA A 135 -62.13 30.46 28.48
CA ALA A 135 -62.68 29.54 29.52
C ALA A 135 -62.00 28.14 29.62
N LEU A 136 -61.66 27.75 30.86
CA LEU A 136 -61.20 26.43 31.35
C LEU A 136 -62.41 25.49 31.65
N PRO A 137 -62.25 24.22 32.13
CA PRO A 137 -61.32 23.11 31.78
C PRO A 137 -62.04 21.72 31.67
N ARG A 138 -61.48 20.70 30.97
CA ARG A 138 -61.67 19.26 31.37
C ARG A 138 -60.80 18.21 30.65
N ALA A 139 -60.14 17.42 31.51
CA ALA A 139 -59.68 16.02 31.49
C ALA A 139 -59.46 15.16 30.21
N SER A 140 -58.26 14.56 30.21
CA SER A 140 -57.87 13.17 29.87
C SER A 140 -58.04 12.63 28.45
N HIS A 141 -56.92 12.24 27.82
CA HIS A 141 -56.61 10.82 27.57
C HIS A 141 -55.11 10.65 27.31
N SER A 142 -54.51 9.72 28.05
CA SER A 142 -53.17 9.19 27.82
C SER A 142 -53.16 8.32 26.56
N SER A 143 -52.39 8.71 25.55
CA SER A 143 -52.06 7.84 24.42
C SER A 143 -50.57 7.50 24.48
N ARG A 144 -50.32 6.19 24.63
CA ARG A 144 -49.00 5.54 24.68
C ARG A 144 -48.10 5.98 23.51
N PRO A 145 -46.77 6.08 23.71
CA PRO A 145 -45.85 6.19 22.58
C PRO A 145 -45.93 4.93 21.71
N PRO A 146 -45.81 5.05 20.37
CA PRO A 146 -45.79 3.90 19.49
C PRO A 146 -44.51 3.09 19.71
N LEU A 147 -44.66 1.76 19.77
CA LEU A 147 -43.56 0.81 19.85
C LEU A 147 -42.68 0.94 18.60
N THR A 148 -41.39 1.17 18.80
CA THR A 148 -40.39 1.17 17.74
C THR A 148 -40.15 -0.28 17.29
N THR A 149 -40.35 -0.55 16.01
CA THR A 149 -39.98 -1.84 15.40
C THR A 149 -38.47 -1.89 15.21
N SER A 150 -37.84 -2.99 15.58
CA SER A 150 -36.39 -3.22 15.70
C SER A 150 -35.58 -3.22 14.39
N HIS A 151 -35.97 -2.44 13.38
CA HIS A 151 -35.33 -2.45 12.04
C HIS A 151 -34.64 -1.14 11.64
N THR A 152 -34.63 -0.11 12.50
CA THR A 152 -33.80 1.07 12.27
C THR A 152 -32.45 0.87 12.95
N SER A 153 -31.46 0.46 12.15
CA SER A 153 -30.05 0.49 12.52
C SER A 153 -29.70 1.92 12.97
N TYR A 154 -29.28 2.08 14.22
CA TYR A 154 -28.84 3.35 14.84
C TYR A 154 -27.59 3.97 14.17
N ALA A 155 -27.12 3.39 13.06
CA ALA A 155 -25.87 3.72 12.39
C ALA A 155 -25.93 5.00 11.55
N ALA A 156 -27.10 5.59 11.31
CA ALA A 156 -27.22 6.80 10.49
C ALA A 156 -26.93 8.12 11.23
N GLN A 157 -26.78 8.10 12.57
CA GLN A 157 -26.61 9.33 13.36
C GLN A 157 -25.17 9.63 13.78
N TYR A 158 -24.24 8.72 13.55
CA TYR A 158 -22.81 8.94 13.83
C TYR A 158 -21.99 8.30 12.70
N ASN A 159 -21.09 9.06 12.07
CA ASN A 159 -20.13 8.65 11.03
C ASN A 159 -19.25 7.44 11.44
N MET A 160 -19.84 6.27 11.63
CA MET A 160 -19.15 5.02 11.88
C MET A 160 -18.94 4.30 10.54
N PRO A 161 -17.73 3.77 10.26
CA PRO A 161 -17.49 3.01 9.04
C PRO A 161 -18.46 1.83 8.98
N VAL A 162 -19.10 1.67 7.82
CA VAL A 162 -20.08 0.59 7.57
C VAL A 162 -19.40 -0.73 7.88
N GLN A 163 -19.83 -1.39 8.98
CA GLN A 163 -19.35 -2.73 9.27
C GLN A 163 -19.74 -3.64 8.10
N GLN A 164 -18.74 -4.21 7.42
CA GLN A 164 -18.91 -5.32 6.49
C GLN A 164 -19.33 -6.57 7.28
N SER A 165 -20.54 -6.55 7.80
CA SER A 165 -21.18 -7.70 8.43
C SER A 165 -21.97 -8.46 7.37
N MET A 166 -21.89 -9.80 7.37
CA MET A 166 -22.69 -10.67 6.48
C MET A 166 -24.19 -10.32 6.50
N PHE A 167 -24.66 -9.65 7.54
CA PHE A 167 -26.01 -9.12 7.64
C PHE A 167 -26.40 -8.14 6.53
N ASN A 168 -25.47 -7.34 5.99
CA ASN A 168 -25.80 -6.40 4.92
C ASN A 168 -26.10 -7.09 3.59
N LEU A 169 -25.52 -8.26 3.34
CA LEU A 169 -25.84 -9.08 2.16
C LEU A 169 -27.22 -9.74 2.29
N LEU A 170 -27.62 -10.08 3.50
CA LEU A 170 -28.94 -10.70 3.79
C LEU A 170 -30.09 -9.69 3.79
N SER A 171 -29.83 -8.42 4.11
CA SER A 171 -30.84 -7.35 4.12
C SER A 171 -31.11 -6.73 2.75
N ALA A 172 -30.24 -6.99 1.74
CA ALA A 172 -30.34 -6.44 0.39
C ALA A 172 -31.40 -7.12 -0.51
N ALA A 173 -32.39 -7.84 0.05
CA ALA A 173 -33.50 -8.40 -0.71
C ALA A 173 -34.65 -7.37 -0.81
N PRO A 174 -34.95 -6.79 -1.99
CA PRO A 174 -36.14 -5.96 -2.14
C PRO A 174 -37.39 -6.82 -1.96
N SER A 175 -38.19 -6.52 -0.94
CA SER A 175 -39.47 -7.20 -0.71
C SER A 175 -40.46 -6.86 -1.84
N PRO A 176 -41.16 -7.85 -2.45
CA PRO A 176 -42.07 -7.61 -3.58
C PRO A 176 -43.48 -7.15 -3.16
N ALA A 177 -43.66 -6.64 -1.94
CA ALA A 177 -44.97 -6.26 -1.42
C ALA A 177 -45.29 -4.80 -1.76
N SER A 178 -46.14 -4.61 -2.78
CA SER A 178 -46.75 -3.33 -3.12
C SER A 178 -47.54 -2.77 -1.94
N THR A 179 -47.14 -1.60 -1.43
CA THR A 179 -47.96 -0.78 -0.52
C THR A 179 -48.93 0.11 -1.32
N PRO A 180 -50.15 0.41 -0.81
CA PRO A 180 -51.20 1.08 -1.59
C PRO A 180 -50.94 2.59 -1.80
N PRO A 181 -51.52 3.22 -2.84
CA PRO A 181 -51.26 4.62 -3.16
C PRO A 181 -52.06 5.54 -2.23
N GLY A 182 -51.34 6.31 -1.38
CA GLY A 182 -51.93 7.24 -0.43
C GLY A 182 -51.36 8.65 -0.55
N THR A 183 -52.16 9.54 -1.14
CA THR A 183 -52.14 11.01 -1.07
C THR A 183 -51.02 11.78 -1.79
N ALA A 184 -51.47 12.79 -2.54
CA ALA A 184 -50.75 13.53 -3.57
C ALA A 184 -49.60 14.41 -3.04
N SER A 185 -48.47 14.37 -3.75
CA SER A 185 -47.38 15.34 -3.62
C SER A 185 -47.81 16.73 -4.12
N PRO A 186 -47.37 17.84 -3.48
CA PRO A 186 -47.64 19.18 -4.00
C PRO A 186 -46.88 19.35 -5.32
N HIS A 187 -47.62 19.64 -6.39
CA HIS A 187 -47.05 20.07 -7.67
C HIS A 187 -46.60 21.53 -7.56
N GLY A 188 -45.42 21.75 -6.98
CA GLY A 188 -44.64 22.95 -7.21
C GLY A 188 -43.79 22.76 -8.46
N ARG A 189 -44.09 23.48 -9.55
CA ARG A 189 -43.16 23.61 -10.67
C ARG A 189 -41.90 24.34 -10.17
N SER A 190 -40.94 23.58 -9.67
CA SER A 190 -39.57 24.08 -9.54
C SER A 190 -39.02 24.21 -10.95
N VAL A 191 -38.90 25.44 -11.44
CA VAL A 191 -38.06 25.72 -12.60
C VAL A 191 -36.64 25.53 -12.11
N VAL A 192 -36.10 24.33 -12.29
CA VAL A 192 -34.69 24.04 -12.03
C VAL A 192 -33.90 24.90 -13.00
N ASP A 193 -33.24 25.94 -12.50
CA ASP A 193 -32.36 26.76 -13.33
C ASP A 193 -31.15 25.92 -13.74
N MET A 194 -31.23 25.38 -14.95
CA MET A 194 -30.22 24.52 -15.57
C MET A 194 -28.82 25.15 -15.55
N THR A 195 -28.72 26.49 -15.50
CA THR A 195 -27.44 27.20 -15.48
C THR A 195 -26.79 27.20 -14.09
N SER A 196 -27.61 27.33 -13.03
CA SER A 196 -27.20 27.22 -11.62
C SER A 196 -26.74 25.80 -11.29
N LEU A 197 -27.49 24.79 -11.74
CA LEU A 197 -27.12 23.38 -11.53
C LEU A 197 -25.81 23.03 -12.26
N ALA A 198 -25.64 23.47 -13.51
CA ALA A 198 -24.41 23.25 -14.25
C ALA A 198 -23.19 23.95 -13.62
N HIS A 199 -23.37 25.15 -13.04
CA HIS A 199 -22.32 25.82 -12.28
C HIS A 199 -21.97 25.09 -10.99
N LYS A 200 -22.96 24.61 -10.23
CA LYS A 200 -22.74 23.86 -8.98
C LYS A 200 -22.05 22.51 -9.24
N MET A 201 -22.43 21.80 -10.30
CA MET A 201 -21.74 20.57 -10.72
C MET A 201 -20.32 20.84 -11.24
N ALA A 202 -20.08 21.97 -11.91
CA ALA A 202 -18.76 22.36 -12.40
C ALA A 202 -17.81 22.87 -11.29
N SER A 203 -18.35 23.38 -10.16
CA SER A 203 -17.55 23.70 -8.98
C SER A 203 -17.22 22.44 -8.17
N SER A 204 -18.21 21.60 -7.85
CA SER A 204 -17.99 20.33 -7.11
C SER A 204 -16.98 19.42 -7.83
N THR A 205 -17.03 19.30 -9.16
CA THR A 205 -16.02 18.53 -9.91
C THR A 205 -14.60 19.11 -9.88
N LYS A 206 -14.43 20.42 -9.69
CA LYS A 206 -13.11 21.05 -9.52
C LYS A 206 -12.57 20.84 -8.11
N ASP A 207 -13.44 20.93 -7.12
CA ASP A 207 -13.11 20.73 -5.71
C ASP A 207 -12.70 19.26 -5.48
N LEU A 208 -13.50 18.32 -6.00
CA LEU A 208 -13.22 16.88 -6.02
C LEU A 208 -11.88 16.53 -6.69
N LYS A 209 -11.52 17.25 -7.76
CA LYS A 209 -10.21 17.06 -8.41
C LYS A 209 -9.06 17.50 -7.53
N ALA A 210 -9.23 18.60 -6.79
CA ALA A 210 -8.21 19.10 -5.88
C ALA A 210 -8.02 18.13 -4.70
N GLU A 211 -9.10 17.60 -4.13
CA GLU A 211 -9.08 16.59 -3.07
C GLU A 211 -8.35 15.31 -3.49
N ILE A 212 -8.67 14.77 -4.68
CA ILE A 212 -7.98 13.58 -5.20
C ILE A 212 -6.48 13.85 -5.42
N ILE A 213 -6.12 15.02 -5.95
CA ILE A 213 -4.70 15.40 -6.16
C ILE A 213 -3.98 15.46 -4.81
N GLN A 214 -4.57 16.14 -3.83
CA GLN A 214 -4.05 16.26 -2.47
C GLN A 214 -3.86 14.88 -1.83
N GLY A 215 -4.86 13.99 -1.93
CA GLY A 215 -4.74 12.63 -1.40
C GLY A 215 -3.61 11.82 -2.05
N ILE A 216 -3.40 11.95 -3.37
CA ILE A 216 -2.26 11.28 -4.03
C ILE A 216 -0.91 11.87 -3.56
N GLU A 217 -0.85 13.19 -3.34
CA GLU A 217 0.33 13.85 -2.76
C GLU A 217 0.61 13.35 -1.34
N GLU A 218 -0.43 13.13 -0.51
CA GLU A 218 -0.29 12.51 0.81
C GLU A 218 0.26 11.08 0.75
N ILE A 219 -0.16 10.27 -0.24
CA ILE A 219 0.43 8.95 -0.47
C ILE A 219 1.93 9.07 -0.79
N ILE A 220 2.33 10.06 -1.59
CA ILE A 220 3.75 10.28 -1.94
C ILE A 220 4.55 10.69 -0.69
N GLU A 221 4.03 11.61 0.11
CA GLU A 221 4.67 12.03 1.36
C GLU A 221 4.78 10.87 2.37
N GLU A 222 3.75 10.03 2.47
CA GLU A 222 3.80 8.81 3.26
C GLU A 222 4.94 7.91 2.81
N LEU A 223 5.05 7.62 1.50
CA LEU A 223 6.13 6.80 0.92
C LEU A 223 7.53 7.34 1.24
N ASP A 224 7.65 8.66 1.34
CA ASP A 224 8.91 9.30 1.70
C ASP A 224 9.26 9.15 3.18
N GLN A 225 8.26 9.24 4.06
CA GLN A 225 8.44 9.19 5.52
C GLN A 225 8.43 7.77 6.12
N VAL A 226 8.01 6.74 5.38
CA VAL A 226 7.84 5.36 5.90
C VAL A 226 9.06 4.86 6.67
N ASP A 227 10.26 5.00 6.12
CA ASP A 227 11.47 4.47 6.78
C ASP A 227 11.78 5.21 8.09
N ASP A 228 11.51 6.52 8.16
CA ASP A 228 11.67 7.32 9.39
C ASP A 228 10.68 6.85 10.47
N GLN A 229 9.41 6.72 10.09
CA GLN A 229 8.35 6.27 10.99
C GLN A 229 8.64 4.88 11.53
N ILE A 230 9.07 3.93 10.69
CA ILE A 230 9.45 2.59 11.14
C ILE A 230 10.68 2.64 12.07
N SER A 231 11.69 3.43 11.73
CA SER A 231 12.92 3.52 12.54
C SER A 231 12.66 4.03 13.96
N SER A 232 11.59 4.81 14.17
CA SER A 232 11.21 5.33 15.49
C SER A 232 10.95 4.21 16.52
N TYR A 233 10.46 3.05 16.08
CA TYR A 233 10.20 1.88 16.92
C TYR A 233 11.44 1.04 17.25
N ALA A 234 12.60 1.34 16.65
CA ALA A 234 13.80 0.53 16.83
C ALA A 234 14.29 0.46 18.27
N GLN A 235 14.15 1.58 18.99
CA GLN A 235 14.52 1.67 20.40
C GLN A 235 13.57 0.90 21.31
N GLU A 236 12.40 0.46 20.89
CA GLU A 236 11.58 -0.41 21.74
C GLU A 236 11.94 -1.89 21.53
N GLN A 237 12.43 -2.22 20.34
CA GLN A 237 12.58 -3.60 19.87
C GLN A 237 14.00 -4.17 20.07
N ILE A 238 15.04 -3.34 20.06
CA ILE A 238 16.45 -3.81 20.13
C ILE A 238 17.06 -3.44 21.47
N SER A 239 17.35 -4.39 22.36
CA SER A 239 17.96 -4.10 23.67
C SER A 239 19.50 -4.11 23.65
N GLU A 240 20.13 -3.63 24.73
CA GLU A 240 21.60 -3.69 24.85
C GLU A 240 22.11 -5.13 24.90
N LYS A 241 23.31 -5.35 24.32
CA LYS A 241 24.02 -6.63 24.28
C LYS A 241 23.26 -7.75 23.56
N GLU A 242 22.25 -7.42 22.77
CA GLU A 242 21.58 -8.37 21.88
C GLU A 242 22.46 -8.72 20.67
N VAL A 243 22.19 -9.90 20.10
CA VAL A 243 22.83 -10.40 18.89
C VAL A 243 21.75 -10.56 17.84
N ILE A 244 21.73 -9.65 16.87
CA ILE A 244 20.70 -9.59 15.84
C ILE A 244 21.22 -10.22 14.56
N LEU A 245 20.45 -11.14 13.97
CA LEU A 245 20.72 -11.64 12.62
C LEU A 245 19.87 -10.89 11.60
N ILE A 246 20.51 -10.41 10.53
CA ILE A 246 19.85 -9.83 9.37
C ILE A 246 20.27 -10.56 8.09
N HIS A 247 19.49 -10.36 7.03
CA HIS A 247 19.71 -10.97 5.72
C HIS A 247 19.82 -9.90 4.63
N GLY A 248 20.92 -9.95 3.86
CA GLY A 248 21.19 -9.02 2.77
C GLY A 248 21.29 -7.57 3.22
N SER A 249 21.08 -6.66 2.26
CA SER A 249 21.13 -5.21 2.49
C SER A 249 19.77 -4.59 2.22
N SER A 250 19.13 -4.04 3.25
CA SER A 250 17.88 -3.31 3.10
C SER A 250 17.93 -1.97 3.82
N ARG A 251 17.54 -0.91 3.10
CA ARG A 251 17.49 0.47 3.61
C ARG A 251 16.66 0.59 4.88
N SER A 252 15.46 0.01 4.92
CA SER A 252 14.57 0.11 6.08
C SER A 252 15.18 -0.56 7.31
N VAL A 253 15.80 -1.74 7.14
CA VAL A 253 16.49 -2.45 8.24
C VAL A 253 17.74 -1.70 8.68
N GLN A 254 18.55 -1.18 7.75
CA GLN A 254 19.72 -0.38 8.11
C GLN A 254 19.34 0.87 8.90
N LYS A 255 18.35 1.63 8.45
CA LYS A 255 17.87 2.84 9.15
C LYS A 255 17.32 2.48 10.54
N PHE A 256 16.61 1.37 10.66
CA PHE A 256 16.14 0.83 11.92
C PHE A 256 17.29 0.51 12.88
N LEU A 257 18.32 -0.21 12.43
CA LEU A 257 19.49 -0.54 13.23
C LEU A 257 20.31 0.71 13.63
N LEU A 258 20.52 1.64 12.70
CA LEU A 258 21.19 2.91 12.97
C LEU A 258 20.47 3.72 14.05
N LYS A 259 19.13 3.74 14.02
CA LYS A 259 18.31 4.46 15.01
C LYS A 259 18.39 3.83 16.40
N ALA A 260 18.51 2.50 16.48
CA ALA A 260 18.75 1.81 17.75
C ALA A 260 20.18 2.08 18.29
N ALA A 261 21.17 2.14 17.41
CA ALA A 261 22.57 2.33 17.77
C ALA A 261 22.87 3.72 18.38
N GLU A 262 22.01 4.72 18.16
CA GLU A 262 22.10 6.02 18.83
C GLU A 262 22.10 5.92 20.37
N LYS A 263 21.45 4.89 20.94
CA LYS A 263 21.29 4.74 22.39
C LYS A 263 21.75 3.38 22.94
N ARG A 264 21.99 2.39 22.09
CA ARG A 264 22.18 1.00 22.51
C ARG A 264 23.35 0.36 21.78
N ASN A 265 24.15 -0.40 22.52
CA ASN A 265 25.25 -1.18 21.98
C ASN A 265 24.80 -2.64 21.81
N PHE A 266 24.91 -3.17 20.59
CA PHE A 266 24.52 -4.53 20.24
C PHE A 266 25.37 -5.06 19.07
N ILE A 267 25.25 -6.34 18.78
CA ILE A 267 25.99 -7.03 17.72
C ILE A 267 25.03 -7.37 16.58
N VAL A 268 25.47 -7.18 15.34
CA VAL A 268 24.71 -7.55 14.15
C VAL A 268 25.49 -8.60 13.36
N ILE A 269 24.87 -9.75 13.13
CA ILE A 269 25.33 -10.79 12.21
C ILE A 269 24.59 -10.58 10.88
N VAL A 270 25.34 -10.52 9.77
CA VAL A 270 24.79 -10.29 8.43
C VAL A 270 25.04 -11.50 7.56
N ALA A 271 23.98 -12.17 7.12
CA ALA A 271 24.03 -13.17 6.07
C ALA A 271 24.06 -12.48 4.69
N GLU A 272 24.98 -12.91 3.83
CA GLU A 272 25.35 -12.19 2.61
C GLU A 272 24.34 -12.26 1.46
N SER A 273 23.39 -13.22 1.46
CA SER A 273 22.38 -13.33 0.41
C SER A 273 22.99 -13.57 -0.99
N TYR A 274 23.95 -14.50 -1.06
CA TYR A 274 24.56 -14.94 -2.31
C TYR A 274 23.56 -15.78 -3.14
N PRO A 275 23.51 -15.63 -4.48
CA PRO A 275 24.38 -14.84 -5.37
C PRO A 275 23.82 -13.46 -5.77
N ASN A 276 22.64 -13.07 -5.27
CA ASN A 276 21.93 -11.93 -5.85
C ASN A 276 22.28 -10.59 -5.18
N ASP A 277 22.34 -10.55 -3.85
CA ASP A 277 22.52 -9.30 -3.08
C ASP A 277 23.86 -9.25 -2.33
N HIS A 278 24.77 -10.19 -2.57
CA HIS A 278 26.04 -10.25 -1.84
C HIS A 278 26.93 -9.04 -2.10
N SER A 279 27.00 -8.54 -3.34
CA SER A 279 27.86 -7.40 -3.69
C SER A 279 27.40 -6.11 -2.98
N THR A 280 26.10 -5.85 -2.99
CA THR A 280 25.50 -4.69 -2.30
C THR A 280 25.65 -4.82 -0.79
N THR A 281 25.49 -6.04 -0.26
CA THR A 281 25.67 -6.34 1.17
C THR A 281 27.13 -6.14 1.61
N HIS A 282 28.10 -6.66 0.88
CA HIS A 282 29.52 -6.49 1.16
C HIS A 282 29.93 -5.02 1.04
N SER A 283 29.43 -4.30 0.04
CA SER A 283 29.67 -2.86 -0.14
C SER A 283 29.13 -2.04 1.04
N THR A 284 27.93 -2.37 1.52
CA THR A 284 27.30 -1.74 2.69
C THR A 284 28.11 -1.98 3.97
N ILE A 285 28.60 -3.20 4.18
CA ILE A 285 29.36 -3.56 5.39
C ILE A 285 30.76 -2.93 5.38
N THR A 286 31.45 -2.97 4.24
CA THR A 286 32.83 -2.48 4.11
C THR A 286 32.92 -0.96 3.99
N GLY A 287 31.80 -0.28 3.69
CA GLY A 287 31.77 1.15 3.44
C GLY A 287 32.49 1.58 2.16
N LYS A 288 32.89 0.62 1.31
CA LYS A 288 33.53 0.83 0.00
C LYS A 288 32.47 0.75 -1.10
N GLY A 289 31.47 1.62 -1.05
CA GLY A 289 30.37 1.60 -2.02
C GLY A 289 30.89 1.73 -3.45
N GLU A 290 30.82 0.66 -4.24
CA GLU A 290 30.63 0.79 -5.68
C GLU A 290 29.22 1.36 -5.90
N GLN A 291 29.14 2.39 -6.71
CA GLN A 291 27.92 3.08 -7.08
C GLN A 291 26.97 2.08 -7.73
N GLU A 292 25.92 1.63 -7.04
CA GLU A 292 24.72 1.27 -7.78
C GLU A 292 24.22 2.54 -8.45
N THR A 293 24.21 2.51 -9.78
CA THR A 293 23.91 3.61 -10.71
C THR A 293 22.48 4.15 -10.64
N ASP A 294 21.75 3.91 -9.54
CA ASP A 294 20.33 4.23 -9.38
C ASP A 294 20.02 5.39 -8.42
N VAL A 295 21.04 6.12 -7.91
CA VAL A 295 20.80 7.19 -6.92
C VAL A 295 21.32 8.56 -7.40
N ASP A 296 20.61 9.16 -8.35
CA ASP A 296 20.60 10.63 -8.55
C ASP A 296 19.50 11.31 -7.70
N LEU A 297 19.23 10.77 -6.52
CA LEU A 297 18.40 11.38 -5.48
C LEU A 297 19.26 11.56 -4.23
N ASP A 298 20.01 12.66 -4.26
CA ASP A 298 20.73 13.34 -3.18
C ASP A 298 21.73 12.50 -2.36
N ALA A 299 22.96 13.03 -2.27
CA ALA A 299 24.04 12.56 -1.39
C ALA A 299 23.65 12.54 0.11
N GLU A 300 22.52 13.16 0.49
CA GLU A 300 21.92 13.10 1.83
C GLU A 300 21.32 11.73 2.17
N THR A 301 21.11 10.87 1.17
CA THR A 301 20.42 9.58 1.34
C THR A 301 21.38 8.41 1.61
N MET A 302 22.70 8.61 1.55
CA MET A 302 23.65 7.56 1.88
C MET A 302 23.65 7.29 3.39
N LEU A 303 23.09 6.14 3.76
CA LEU A 303 23.14 5.66 5.14
C LEU A 303 24.59 5.41 5.55
N LYS A 304 24.93 5.83 6.78
CA LYS A 304 26.25 5.56 7.36
C LYS A 304 26.44 4.03 7.46
N PRO A 305 27.63 3.49 7.13
CA PRO A 305 27.92 2.09 7.37
C PRO A 305 27.64 1.73 8.84
N LEU A 306 27.07 0.55 9.08
CA LEU A 306 26.70 0.11 10.44
C LEU A 306 27.91 0.13 11.40
N SER A 307 29.10 -0.19 10.90
CA SER A 307 30.36 -0.13 11.64
C SER A 307 30.72 1.29 12.08
N ALA A 308 30.43 2.31 11.27
CA ALA A 308 30.66 3.72 11.59
C ALA A 308 29.71 4.23 12.68
N ALA A 309 28.59 3.55 12.92
CA ALA A 309 27.64 3.85 13.99
C ALA A 309 27.99 3.16 15.32
N GLY A 310 29.16 2.51 15.43
CA GLY A 310 29.59 1.81 16.65
C GLY A 310 28.97 0.42 16.84
N ILE A 311 28.27 -0.10 15.83
CA ILE A 311 27.70 -1.45 15.85
C ILE A 311 28.82 -2.45 15.52
N THR A 312 28.93 -3.53 16.31
CA THR A 312 29.81 -4.64 15.96
C THR A 312 29.15 -5.48 14.88
N VAL A 313 29.70 -5.48 13.66
CA VAL A 313 29.15 -6.20 12.51
C VAL A 313 29.98 -7.45 12.21
N ILE A 314 29.31 -8.59 12.07
CA ILE A 314 29.90 -9.89 11.72
C ILE A 314 29.25 -10.35 10.41
N ALA A 315 30.02 -10.39 9.32
CA ALA A 315 29.55 -10.96 8.05
C ALA A 315 29.73 -12.49 8.06
N ILE A 316 28.73 -13.21 7.56
CA ILE A 316 28.75 -14.68 7.43
C ILE A 316 28.25 -15.11 6.05
N THR A 317 28.64 -16.31 5.64
CA THR A 317 28.04 -16.96 4.48
C THR A 317 26.67 -17.54 4.82
N ASP A 318 25.81 -17.71 3.82
CA ASP A 318 24.44 -18.21 4.03
C ASP A 318 24.41 -19.62 4.64
N ALA A 319 25.44 -20.44 4.36
CA ALA A 319 25.60 -21.78 4.93
C ALA A 319 25.86 -21.76 6.46
N ALA A 320 26.43 -20.67 6.99
CA ALA A 320 26.76 -20.56 8.41
C ALA A 320 25.57 -20.15 9.28
N VAL A 321 24.44 -19.72 8.67
CA VAL A 321 23.23 -19.25 9.37
C VAL A 321 22.79 -20.20 10.47
N PHE A 322 22.66 -21.50 10.16
CA PHE A 322 22.17 -22.48 11.14
C PHE A 322 23.17 -22.67 12.29
N ALA A 323 24.48 -22.63 12.01
CA ALA A 323 25.52 -22.81 13.01
C ALA A 323 25.62 -21.64 14.00
N VAL A 324 25.37 -20.42 13.54
CA VAL A 324 25.39 -19.22 14.40
C VAL A 324 24.07 -18.97 15.12
N MET A 325 22.96 -19.54 14.63
CA MET A 325 21.61 -19.32 15.14
C MET A 325 21.48 -19.46 16.67
N PRO A 326 22.10 -20.45 17.36
CA PRO A 326 22.03 -20.55 18.82
C PRO A 326 22.56 -19.34 19.60
N ARG A 327 23.36 -18.47 18.97
CA ARG A 327 23.92 -17.26 19.58
C ARG A 327 23.08 -16.01 19.29
N VAL A 328 22.11 -16.10 18.38
CA VAL A 328 21.26 -15.00 17.94
C VAL A 328 20.11 -14.86 18.93
N THR A 329 19.77 -13.62 19.30
CA THR A 329 18.64 -13.31 20.18
C THR A 329 17.38 -12.96 19.41
N LYS A 330 17.53 -12.31 18.23
CA LYS A 330 16.42 -11.90 17.36
C LYS A 330 16.85 -11.95 15.89
N VAL A 331 15.92 -12.27 15.00
CA VAL A 331 16.11 -12.11 13.56
C VAL A 331 15.30 -10.91 13.10
N ILE A 332 15.91 -10.01 12.33
CA ILE A 332 15.21 -8.90 11.67
C ILE A 332 15.32 -9.07 10.16
N LEU A 333 14.18 -9.24 9.49
CA LEU A 333 14.09 -9.43 8.05
C LEU A 333 13.42 -8.22 7.38
N ALA A 334 13.86 -7.92 6.16
CA ALA A 334 13.15 -7.05 5.24
C ALA A 334 12.28 -7.87 4.30
N THR A 335 11.24 -7.25 3.76
CA THR A 335 10.38 -7.85 2.74
C THR A 335 10.45 -7.10 1.43
N HIS A 336 10.21 -7.82 0.34
CA HIS A 336 9.84 -7.24 -0.94
C HIS A 336 8.33 -6.93 -0.96
N THR A 337 7.51 -7.88 -0.50
CA THR A 337 6.06 -7.71 -0.39
C THR A 337 5.50 -8.56 0.75
N VAL A 338 4.32 -8.20 1.26
CA VAL A 338 3.57 -8.98 2.26
C VAL A 338 2.18 -9.25 1.70
N ILE A 339 1.80 -10.53 1.57
CA ILE A 339 0.50 -10.92 1.00
C ILE A 339 -0.59 -10.98 2.09
N ALA A 340 -1.86 -11.07 1.67
CA ALA A 340 -3.01 -10.87 2.55
C ALA A 340 -3.12 -11.84 3.75
N ASN A 341 -2.56 -13.05 3.64
CA ASN A 341 -2.51 -14.01 4.76
C ASN A 341 -1.37 -13.74 5.77
N GLY A 342 -0.60 -12.67 5.57
CA GLY A 342 0.57 -12.32 6.37
C GLY A 342 1.82 -13.11 6.02
N GLY A 343 1.84 -13.88 4.94
CA GLY A 343 3.06 -14.39 4.34
C GLY A 343 3.83 -13.26 3.66
N LEU A 344 5.13 -13.44 3.47
CA LEU A 344 5.98 -12.43 2.83
C LEU A 344 6.84 -13.04 1.74
N VAL A 345 7.11 -12.22 0.74
CA VAL A 345 8.13 -12.48 -0.29
C VAL A 345 9.34 -11.65 0.11
N ALA A 346 10.50 -12.30 0.27
CA ALA A 346 11.76 -11.67 0.65
C ALA A 346 12.91 -12.23 -0.19
N ALA A 347 14.11 -11.65 -0.05
CA ALA A 347 15.30 -12.12 -0.76
C ALA A 347 15.55 -13.62 -0.55
N ALA A 348 16.06 -14.29 -1.59
CA ALA A 348 16.35 -15.71 -1.58
C ALA A 348 17.20 -16.12 -0.36
N GLY A 349 16.77 -17.13 0.39
CA GLY A 349 17.43 -17.56 1.63
C GLY A 349 16.74 -17.06 2.91
N ALA A 350 15.86 -16.06 2.83
CA ALA A 350 15.09 -15.57 3.98
C ALA A 350 14.25 -16.68 4.65
N ARG A 351 13.70 -17.62 3.88
CA ARG A 351 12.93 -18.76 4.42
C ARG A 351 13.80 -19.72 5.22
N ILE A 352 15.05 -19.93 4.80
CA ILE A 352 16.02 -20.79 5.50
C ILE A 352 16.33 -20.18 6.86
N ILE A 353 16.59 -18.87 6.89
CA ILE A 353 16.82 -18.12 8.13
C ILE A 353 15.60 -18.20 9.06
N ALA A 354 14.40 -17.97 8.53
CA ALA A 354 13.16 -18.00 9.32
C ALA A 354 12.86 -19.40 9.88
N LYS A 355 13.10 -20.47 9.10
CA LYS A 355 12.97 -21.86 9.58
C LYS A 355 14.00 -22.19 10.66
N ALA A 356 15.25 -21.77 10.48
CA ALA A 356 16.30 -21.97 11.47
C ALA A 356 15.98 -21.21 12.77
N ALA A 357 15.49 -19.97 12.67
CA ALA A 357 15.05 -19.19 13.82
C ALA A 357 13.91 -19.89 14.57
N LYS A 358 12.90 -20.39 13.85
CA LYS A 358 11.79 -21.16 14.45
C LYS A 358 12.27 -22.42 15.16
N PHE A 359 13.22 -23.16 14.58
CA PHE A 359 13.82 -24.33 15.23
C PHE A 359 14.48 -23.98 16.56
N HIS A 360 15.20 -22.86 16.60
CA HIS A 360 15.86 -22.36 17.82
C HIS A 360 14.95 -21.51 18.73
N ARG A 361 13.67 -21.35 18.39
CA ARG A 361 12.69 -20.49 19.10
C ARG A 361 13.13 -19.03 19.23
N ILE A 362 13.77 -18.52 18.19
CA ILE A 362 14.18 -17.13 18.08
C ILE A 362 13.07 -16.36 17.36
N PRO A 363 12.61 -15.22 17.91
CA PRO A 363 11.57 -14.43 17.28
C PRO A 363 12.08 -13.81 15.98
N VAL A 364 11.27 -13.92 14.93
CA VAL A 364 11.50 -13.28 13.64
C VAL A 364 10.64 -12.03 13.56
N ILE A 365 11.31 -10.89 13.47
CA ILE A 365 10.70 -9.57 13.32
C ILE A 365 10.87 -9.12 11.88
N VAL A 366 9.80 -8.64 11.28
CA VAL A 366 9.77 -8.21 9.90
C VAL A 366 9.53 -6.71 9.82
N VAL A 367 10.40 -6.00 9.11
CA VAL A 367 10.34 -4.55 8.92
C VAL A 367 9.81 -4.27 7.51
N SER A 368 8.64 -3.65 7.42
CA SER A 368 7.98 -3.39 6.13
C SER A 368 7.05 -2.19 6.20
N GLY A 369 7.08 -1.32 5.18
CA GLY A 369 6.07 -0.28 5.01
C GLY A 369 4.70 -0.85 4.62
N VAL A 370 3.62 -0.14 4.96
CA VAL A 370 2.25 -0.55 4.60
C VAL A 370 2.02 -0.60 3.10
N TYR A 371 2.75 0.21 2.31
CA TYR A 371 2.66 0.19 0.85
C TYR A 371 3.10 -1.16 0.22
N LYS A 372 3.83 -2.00 0.96
CA LYS A 372 4.21 -3.36 0.55
C LYS A 372 3.18 -4.43 0.91
N LEU A 373 2.15 -4.10 1.69
CA LEU A 373 1.08 -5.04 2.03
C LEU A 373 0.12 -5.13 0.84
N SER A 374 -0.03 -6.31 0.27
CA SER A 374 -0.87 -6.57 -0.88
C SER A 374 -2.16 -7.32 -0.47
N PRO A 375 -3.32 -6.92 -1.02
CA PRO A 375 -4.58 -7.64 -0.82
C PRO A 375 -4.66 -8.94 -1.62
N GLU A 376 -3.72 -9.18 -2.53
CA GLU A 376 -3.73 -10.36 -3.38
C GLU A 376 -3.38 -11.63 -2.59
N TYR A 377 -4.12 -12.69 -2.90
CA TYR A 377 -3.93 -14.02 -2.35
C TYR A 377 -3.70 -15.02 -3.49
N PRO A 378 -2.43 -15.36 -3.80
CA PRO A 378 -2.13 -16.31 -4.85
C PRO A 378 -2.51 -17.72 -4.42
N PHE A 379 -3.08 -18.50 -5.34
CA PHE A 379 -3.40 -19.92 -5.10
C PHE A 379 -2.13 -20.78 -5.00
N GLU A 380 -1.07 -20.39 -5.70
CA GLU A 380 0.23 -21.05 -5.70
C GLU A 380 1.31 -20.02 -5.33
N PHE A 381 1.95 -20.19 -4.17
CA PHE A 381 2.95 -19.25 -3.66
C PHE A 381 4.25 -19.29 -4.47
N GLU A 382 4.54 -20.42 -5.12
CA GLU A 382 5.67 -20.62 -6.00
C GLU A 382 5.60 -19.69 -7.22
N SER A 383 4.40 -19.29 -7.65
CA SER A 383 4.21 -18.33 -8.75
C SER A 383 4.77 -16.93 -8.44
N LEU A 384 4.86 -16.58 -7.15
CA LEU A 384 5.47 -15.33 -6.66
C LEU A 384 6.99 -15.34 -6.78
N ILE A 385 7.61 -16.51 -6.85
CA ILE A 385 9.06 -16.64 -6.92
C ILE A 385 9.51 -16.21 -8.31
N GLU A 386 10.41 -15.24 -8.31
CA GLU A 386 11.08 -14.79 -9.51
C GLU A 386 12.45 -15.45 -9.64
N TYR A 387 12.81 -15.83 -10.86
CA TYR A 387 14.10 -16.38 -11.21
C TYR A 387 14.92 -15.34 -11.97
N GLY A 388 16.17 -15.16 -11.53
CA GLY A 388 17.15 -14.25 -12.10
C GLY A 388 18.08 -14.93 -13.10
N ASP A 389 19.19 -14.25 -13.41
CA ASP A 389 20.20 -14.76 -14.32
C ASP A 389 20.97 -15.95 -13.69
N PRO A 390 20.97 -17.14 -14.31
CA PRO A 390 21.80 -18.27 -13.86
C PRO A 390 23.30 -17.97 -13.91
N GLY A 391 23.73 -17.00 -14.73
CA GLY A 391 25.11 -16.52 -14.82
C GLY A 391 25.70 -16.03 -13.50
N ASN A 392 24.85 -15.61 -12.56
CA ASN A 392 25.27 -15.21 -11.21
C ASN A 392 25.66 -16.40 -10.32
N VAL A 393 25.15 -17.60 -10.62
CA VAL A 393 25.47 -18.84 -9.89
C VAL A 393 26.64 -19.55 -10.55
N VAL A 394 26.59 -19.69 -11.88
CA VAL A 394 27.59 -20.39 -12.69
C VAL A 394 27.97 -19.50 -13.86
N GLY A 395 29.25 -19.14 -13.94
CA GLY A 395 29.76 -18.29 -15.01
C GLY A 395 29.61 -18.94 -16.39
N PHE A 396 29.29 -18.14 -17.40
CA PHE A 396 29.14 -18.63 -18.78
C PHE A 396 30.45 -19.20 -19.34
N GLU A 397 31.59 -18.75 -18.82
CA GLU A 397 32.92 -19.26 -19.12
C GLU A 397 33.09 -20.76 -18.83
N ASP A 398 32.28 -21.34 -17.94
CA ASP A 398 32.32 -22.75 -17.56
C ASP A 398 31.52 -23.64 -18.54
N GLY A 399 31.60 -23.36 -19.85
CA GLY A 399 30.69 -23.90 -20.88
C GLY A 399 30.48 -25.41 -20.87
N GLY A 400 31.52 -26.21 -20.61
CA GLY A 400 31.40 -27.68 -20.53
C GLY A 400 30.60 -28.19 -19.32
N PHE A 401 30.39 -27.35 -18.31
CA PHE A 401 29.56 -27.60 -17.13
C PHE A 401 28.13 -27.09 -17.36
N VAL A 402 27.97 -25.89 -17.93
CA VAL A 402 26.65 -25.31 -18.26
C VAL A 402 25.84 -26.21 -19.20
N ASP A 403 26.50 -26.88 -20.16
CA ASP A 403 25.83 -27.80 -21.09
C ASP A 403 25.23 -29.07 -20.43
N LYS A 404 25.59 -29.35 -19.17
CA LYS A 404 25.24 -30.60 -18.47
C LYS A 404 24.41 -30.41 -17.21
N VAL A 405 24.21 -29.16 -16.79
CA VAL A 405 23.62 -28.83 -15.49
C VAL A 405 22.50 -27.82 -15.70
N GLU A 406 21.35 -28.09 -15.09
CA GLU A 406 20.28 -27.12 -14.96
C GLU A 406 20.57 -26.23 -13.75
N VAL A 407 20.61 -24.92 -13.95
CA VAL A 407 20.99 -23.94 -12.93
C VAL A 407 19.81 -23.03 -12.66
N ASP A 408 19.27 -23.14 -11.45
CA ASP A 408 18.20 -22.27 -10.96
C ASP A 408 18.77 -21.16 -10.08
N ASN A 409 18.39 -19.92 -10.38
CA ASN A 409 18.69 -18.76 -9.54
C ASN A 409 17.40 -18.06 -9.08
N PRO A 410 16.75 -18.50 -7.99
CA PRO A 410 15.64 -17.74 -7.42
C PRO A 410 16.14 -16.42 -6.81
N LEU A 411 15.47 -15.31 -7.13
CA LEU A 411 15.75 -13.99 -6.52
C LEU A 411 15.04 -13.81 -5.19
N PHE A 412 13.85 -14.40 -5.07
CA PHE A 412 13.00 -14.28 -3.90
C PHE A 412 12.61 -15.64 -3.33
N ASP A 413 12.18 -15.62 -2.08
CA ASP A 413 11.67 -16.77 -1.36
C ASP A 413 10.38 -16.39 -0.63
N TYR A 414 9.51 -17.38 -0.46
CA TYR A 414 8.26 -17.21 0.27
C TYR A 414 8.42 -17.69 1.71
N VAL A 415 8.18 -16.78 2.66
CA VAL A 415 8.19 -17.08 4.09
C VAL A 415 6.74 -17.11 4.59
N SER A 416 6.34 -18.28 5.11
CA SER A 416 5.01 -18.50 5.69
C SER A 416 4.76 -17.57 6.89
N PRO A 417 3.53 -17.06 7.09
CA PRO A 417 3.18 -16.26 8.27
C PRO A 417 3.52 -16.96 9.59
N ASP A 418 3.48 -18.29 9.65
CA ASP A 418 3.79 -19.07 10.87
C ASP A 418 5.25 -19.01 11.31
N LEU A 419 6.13 -18.43 10.49
CA LEU A 419 7.54 -18.24 10.78
C LEU A 419 7.85 -16.82 11.28
N VAL A 420 6.86 -15.94 11.29
CA VAL A 420 7.00 -14.52 11.66
C VAL A 420 6.28 -14.29 12.99
N GLU A 421 6.96 -13.61 13.91
CA GLU A 421 6.38 -13.26 15.21
C GLU A 421 5.72 -11.88 15.16
N LEU A 422 6.38 -10.91 14.52
CA LEU A 422 5.99 -9.51 14.57
C LEU A 422 6.29 -8.78 13.27
N TYR A 423 5.35 -7.97 12.81
CA TYR A 423 5.54 -6.98 11.76
C TYR A 423 5.68 -5.59 12.36
N ILE A 424 6.73 -4.86 11.99
CA ILE A 424 6.90 -3.45 12.31
C ILE A 424 6.66 -2.67 11.03
N THR A 425 5.58 -1.90 11.04
CA THR A 425 5.16 -1.03 9.95
C THR A 425 5.20 0.43 10.39
N ASN A 426 4.97 1.34 9.44
CA ASN A 426 4.82 2.76 9.76
C ASN A 426 3.55 3.08 10.56
N LEU A 427 2.62 2.13 10.73
CA LEU A 427 1.46 2.23 11.63
C LEU A 427 1.72 1.61 13.01
N GLY A 428 2.91 1.06 13.23
CA GLY A 428 3.32 0.41 14.46
C GLY A 428 3.54 -1.09 14.32
N ALA A 429 3.56 -1.76 15.48
CA ALA A 429 3.84 -3.17 15.61
C ALA A 429 2.55 -4.00 15.56
N HIS A 430 2.52 -5.02 14.70
CA HIS A 430 1.34 -5.84 14.43
C HIS A 430 1.69 -7.33 14.42
N ALA A 431 0.80 -8.14 14.98
CA ALA A 431 0.86 -9.58 14.80
C ALA A 431 0.49 -9.95 13.34
N PRO A 432 1.04 -11.05 12.78
CA PRO A 432 0.68 -11.51 11.43
C PRO A 432 -0.83 -11.67 11.23
N SER A 433 -1.54 -12.14 12.26
CA SER A 433 -2.99 -12.33 12.24
C SER A 433 -3.81 -11.04 12.18
N TYR A 434 -3.21 -9.86 12.39
CA TYR A 434 -3.89 -8.57 12.31
C TYR A 434 -3.74 -7.91 10.93
N LEU A 435 -2.81 -8.40 10.09
CA LEU A 435 -2.50 -7.77 8.80
C LEU A 435 -3.70 -7.72 7.85
N TYR A 436 -4.61 -8.71 7.89
CA TYR A 436 -5.82 -8.71 7.06
C TYR A 436 -6.68 -7.46 7.31
N ARG A 437 -6.71 -6.94 8.55
CA ARG A 437 -7.48 -5.76 8.90
C ARG A 437 -6.82 -4.50 8.35
N ILE A 438 -5.49 -4.41 8.44
CA ILE A 438 -4.75 -3.29 7.84
C ILE A 438 -5.00 -3.27 6.33
N VAL A 439 -4.94 -4.44 5.68
CA VAL A 439 -5.27 -4.58 4.25
C VAL A 439 -6.71 -4.12 3.98
N ALA A 440 -7.70 -4.55 4.77
CA ALA A 440 -9.09 -4.14 4.60
C ALA A 440 -9.33 -2.62 4.83
N GLU A 441 -8.52 -1.99 5.69
CA GLU A 441 -8.57 -0.54 5.93
C GLU A 441 -7.97 0.26 4.76
N HIS A 442 -7.00 -0.30 4.02
CA HIS A 442 -6.29 0.39 2.93
C HIS A 442 -6.82 0.07 1.52
N TYR A 443 -7.52 -1.05 1.36
CA TYR A 443 -7.95 -1.55 0.06
C TYR A 443 -9.45 -1.80 0.02
N LYS A 444 -10.06 -1.51 -1.13
CA LYS A 444 -11.48 -1.78 -1.38
C LYS A 444 -11.64 -3.10 -2.14
N PRO A 445 -12.55 -4.00 -1.74
CA PRO A 445 -12.73 -5.29 -2.41
C PRO A 445 -12.99 -5.19 -3.92
N GLU A 446 -13.67 -4.12 -4.35
CA GLU A 446 -14.02 -3.87 -5.75
C GLU A 446 -12.82 -3.56 -6.64
N ASP A 447 -11.65 -3.28 -6.05
CA ASP A 447 -10.44 -2.87 -6.76
C ASP A 447 -9.34 -3.94 -6.76
N ILE A 448 -9.50 -5.06 -6.06
CA ILE A 448 -8.43 -6.08 -5.94
C ILE A 448 -8.24 -6.87 -7.24
N ASN A 449 -9.34 -7.28 -7.89
CA ASN A 449 -9.32 -8.21 -9.02
C ASN A 449 -9.72 -7.57 -10.37
N PHE A 450 -9.66 -6.24 -10.51
CA PHE A 450 -10.10 -5.61 -11.77
C PHE A 450 -9.26 -6.03 -12.98
N HIS A 451 -8.01 -6.44 -12.77
CA HIS A 451 -7.06 -6.85 -13.80
C HIS A 451 -7.12 -8.35 -14.13
N LYS A 452 -7.90 -9.14 -13.36
CA LYS A 452 -8.11 -10.58 -13.55
C LYS A 452 -9.61 -10.85 -13.72
N PRO A 453 -10.18 -10.67 -14.92
CA PRO A 453 -11.62 -10.84 -15.15
C PRO A 453 -12.10 -12.27 -14.84
N GLU A 454 -11.21 -13.26 -14.93
CA GLU A 454 -11.47 -14.67 -14.62
C GLU A 454 -11.79 -14.93 -13.13
N LEU A 455 -11.41 -14.02 -12.24
CA LEU A 455 -11.60 -14.14 -10.78
C LEU A 455 -12.77 -13.29 -10.25
N GLN A 456 -13.58 -12.67 -11.12
CA GLN A 456 -14.71 -11.79 -10.74
C GLN A 456 -16.06 -12.52 -10.64
N LEU A 457 -16.06 -13.80 -10.29
CA LEU A 457 -17.28 -14.62 -10.17
C LEU A 457 -18.03 -14.42 -8.86
#